data_AF-A0A4R7J2N2-F1
#
_entry.id   AF-A0A4R7J2N2-F1
#
_cell.length_a   1.000
_cell.length_b   1.000
_cell.length_c   1.000
_cell.angle_alpha   90.00
_cell.angle_beta   90.00
_cell.angle_gamma   90.00
#
_symmetry.space_group_name_H-M   'P 1'
#
loop_
_entity.id
_entity.type
_entity.pdbx_description
1 polymer ?
#
loop_
_entity_poly.entity_id
_entity_poly.type
_entity_poly.pdbx_seq_one_letter_code
_entity_poly.pdbx_strand_id
1 'polypeptide(L)'
;MSNRLLAYAPKAETVPPAQWRRIAPVVRSLGFMAVAAGPYGPDVVMTPLARLVAWVEAQGLPLEPSVILDQNTVERFILVGCRDMAANSRRTCSSQLRRASEALLLDQLGQHPPIRLKATAAPVAPYPPAEIAYWLIWAQSLPTPAQRRNACLLFCLGVGCGLAVEDLVYVRGRDILAGPTGRALVKVHGRRPRTVVCRYAYEELLLAEAAHIPADAYAFRPDWQDRTSKHIASDWLAKYPRIIGRCDGAVLQTQRLRTTWLVELLNAGIPLKVILKASGLATLHSLSRYLIFLHDVPEAEASDLLRGAAA
;
A
#
# COMPACT_ATOMS: atom_id res chain seq x y z
N MET A 1 -27.90 2.14 3.62
CA MET A 1 -27.20 2.04 2.31
C MET A 1 -27.95 2.73 1.18
N SER A 2 -29.26 2.46 1.00
CA SER A 2 -30.09 3.06 -0.07
C SER A 2 -30.03 4.60 -0.13
N ASN A 3 -30.11 5.28 1.02
CA ASN A 3 -30.09 6.75 1.07
C ASN A 3 -28.76 7.37 0.57
N ARG A 4 -27.61 6.69 0.75
CA ARG A 4 -26.31 7.19 0.28
C ARG A 4 -26.15 7.08 -1.24
N LEU A 5 -26.69 6.02 -1.85
CA LEU A 5 -26.69 5.84 -3.30
C LEU A 5 -27.56 6.90 -4.00
N LEU A 6 -28.74 7.19 -3.42
CA LEU A 6 -29.64 8.22 -3.93
C LEU A 6 -29.08 9.64 -3.75
N ALA A 7 -28.39 9.90 -2.65
CA ALA A 7 -27.77 11.21 -2.38
C ALA A 7 -26.45 11.44 -3.15
N TYR A 8 -25.87 10.40 -3.76
CA TYR A 8 -24.60 10.53 -4.47
C TYR A 8 -24.71 11.53 -5.64
N ALA A 9 -23.69 12.37 -5.75
CA ALA A 9 -23.38 13.19 -6.91
C ALA A 9 -21.84 13.30 -7.04
N PRO A 10 -21.28 13.18 -8.26
CA PRO A 10 -19.85 13.34 -8.49
C PRO A 10 -19.43 14.81 -8.34
N LYS A 11 -18.14 15.05 -8.16
CA LYS A 11 -17.57 16.40 -8.25
C LYS A 11 -17.77 16.94 -9.68
N ALA A 12 -18.03 18.24 -9.81
CA ALA A 12 -18.27 18.89 -11.10
C ALA A 12 -17.08 18.74 -12.08
N GLU A 13 -15.86 18.68 -11.56
CA GLU A 13 -14.63 18.41 -12.32
C GLU A 13 -14.60 16.98 -12.91
N THR A 14 -15.29 16.04 -12.28
CA THR A 14 -15.32 14.63 -12.70
C THR A 14 -16.43 14.37 -13.71
N VAL A 15 -17.63 14.92 -13.46
CA VAL A 15 -18.77 14.87 -14.38
C VAL A 15 -19.46 16.23 -14.32
N PRO A 16 -19.58 16.97 -15.44
CA PRO A 16 -20.27 18.25 -15.48
C PRO A 16 -21.72 18.16 -14.97
N PRO A 17 -22.25 19.15 -14.24
CA PRO A 17 -23.59 19.07 -13.65
C PRO A 17 -24.73 18.84 -14.65
N ALA A 18 -24.61 19.39 -15.86
CA ALA A 18 -25.58 19.17 -16.93
C ALA A 18 -25.56 17.71 -17.43
N GLN A 19 -24.37 17.12 -17.51
CA GLN A 19 -24.18 15.72 -17.86
C GLN A 19 -24.74 14.80 -16.77
N TRP A 20 -24.39 15.10 -15.51
CA TRP A 20 -24.86 14.33 -14.36
C TRP A 20 -26.38 14.24 -14.30
N ARG A 21 -27.11 15.33 -14.58
CA ARG A 21 -28.58 15.33 -14.60
C ARG A 21 -29.16 14.28 -15.55
N ARG A 22 -28.50 13.99 -16.67
CA ARG A 22 -28.96 12.98 -17.65
C ARG A 22 -28.61 11.56 -17.21
N ILE A 23 -27.39 11.35 -16.71
CA ILE A 23 -26.90 9.99 -16.42
C ILE A 23 -27.16 9.51 -14.98
N ALA A 24 -27.57 10.39 -14.07
CA ALA A 24 -27.75 10.07 -12.65
C ALA A 24 -28.67 8.87 -12.39
N PRO A 25 -29.83 8.71 -13.07
CA PRO A 25 -30.70 7.54 -12.88
C PRO A 25 -29.97 6.22 -13.19
N VAL A 26 -29.24 6.19 -14.30
CA VAL A 26 -28.49 5.01 -14.75
C VAL A 26 -27.37 4.67 -13.77
N VAL A 27 -26.57 5.68 -13.37
CA VAL A 27 -25.46 5.48 -12.43
C VAL A 27 -25.95 4.97 -11.07
N ARG A 28 -27.06 5.52 -10.57
CA ARG A 28 -27.64 5.08 -9.30
C ARG A 28 -28.17 3.66 -9.39
N SER A 29 -28.88 3.32 -10.47
CA SER A 29 -29.37 1.95 -10.73
C SER A 29 -28.21 0.93 -10.76
N LEU A 30 -27.17 1.22 -11.56
CA LEU A 30 -25.96 0.39 -11.60
C LEU A 30 -25.27 0.29 -10.24
N GLY A 31 -25.23 1.39 -9.49
CA GLY A 31 -24.68 1.44 -8.14
C GLY A 31 -25.42 0.53 -7.16
N PHE A 32 -26.76 0.53 -7.21
CA PHE A 32 -27.58 -0.39 -6.40
C PHE A 32 -27.26 -1.84 -6.71
N MET A 33 -27.25 -2.21 -7.99
CA MET A 33 -26.98 -3.59 -8.38
C MET A 33 -25.54 -4.01 -8.02
N ALA A 34 -24.55 -3.14 -8.26
CA ALA A 34 -23.15 -3.43 -7.96
C ALA A 34 -22.88 -3.61 -6.46
N VAL A 35 -23.54 -2.83 -5.60
CA VAL A 35 -23.44 -2.97 -4.14
C VAL A 35 -24.16 -4.21 -3.63
N ALA A 36 -25.28 -4.60 -4.25
CA ALA A 36 -26.01 -5.81 -3.89
C ALA A 36 -25.23 -7.10 -4.24
N ALA A 37 -24.58 -7.12 -5.41
CA ALA A 37 -23.89 -8.29 -5.92
C ALA A 37 -22.39 -8.36 -5.53
N GLY A 38 -21.79 -7.24 -5.07
CA GLY A 38 -20.35 -7.10 -4.93
C GLY A 38 -19.85 -6.82 -3.51
N PRO A 39 -18.53 -6.97 -3.25
CA PRO A 39 -17.93 -6.74 -1.93
C PRO A 39 -17.69 -5.26 -1.60
N TYR A 40 -18.03 -4.34 -2.50
CA TYR A 40 -17.73 -2.92 -2.37
C TYR A 40 -18.97 -2.12 -1.97
N GLY A 41 -18.81 -1.23 -1.00
CA GLY A 41 -19.83 -0.26 -0.62
C GLY A 41 -19.98 0.89 -1.63
N PRO A 42 -21.03 1.72 -1.46
CA PRO A 42 -21.36 2.81 -2.37
C PRO A 42 -20.20 3.82 -2.55
N ASP A 43 -19.46 4.10 -1.48
CA ASP A 43 -18.37 5.07 -1.47
C ASP A 43 -17.19 4.68 -2.39
N VAL A 44 -17.08 3.38 -2.70
CA VAL A 44 -16.01 2.83 -3.55
C VAL A 44 -16.43 2.76 -5.01
N VAL A 45 -17.68 2.37 -5.30
CA VAL A 45 -18.11 2.01 -6.66
C VAL A 45 -18.75 3.16 -7.44
N MET A 46 -19.36 4.13 -6.74
CA MET A 46 -20.17 5.17 -7.40
C MET A 46 -19.36 6.11 -8.28
N THR A 47 -18.17 6.52 -7.84
CA THR A 47 -17.30 7.42 -8.63
C THR A 47 -16.76 6.77 -9.91
N PRO A 48 -16.20 5.55 -9.87
CA PRO A 48 -15.86 4.82 -11.09
C PRO A 48 -17.05 4.66 -12.05
N LEU A 49 -18.23 4.28 -11.54
CA LEU A 49 -19.43 4.11 -12.36
C LEU A 49 -19.88 5.43 -13.00
N ALA A 50 -19.91 6.52 -12.24
CA ALA A 50 -20.27 7.83 -12.76
C ALA A 50 -19.35 8.27 -13.91
N ARG A 51 -18.03 8.03 -13.78
CA ARG A 51 -17.06 8.32 -14.85
C ARG A 51 -17.26 7.42 -16.07
N LEU A 52 -17.48 6.13 -15.86
CA LEU A 52 -17.72 5.19 -16.95
C LEU A 52 -18.98 5.57 -17.74
N VAL A 53 -20.11 5.80 -17.07
CA VAL A 53 -21.37 6.16 -17.73
C VAL A 53 -21.26 7.52 -18.43
N ALA A 54 -20.59 8.50 -17.81
CA ALA A 54 -20.33 9.78 -18.46
C ALA A 54 -19.47 9.63 -19.73
N TRP A 55 -18.48 8.73 -19.71
CA TRP A 55 -17.68 8.43 -20.88
C TRP A 55 -18.47 7.70 -21.96
N VAL A 56 -19.28 6.68 -21.60
CA VAL A 56 -20.17 5.96 -22.53
C VAL A 56 -21.14 6.92 -23.21
N GLU A 57 -21.78 7.82 -22.46
CA GLU A 57 -22.67 8.85 -23.01
C GLU A 57 -21.91 9.77 -23.98
N ALA A 58 -20.69 10.20 -23.62
CA ALA A 58 -19.86 11.05 -24.48
C ALA A 58 -19.36 10.33 -25.74
N GLN A 59 -19.30 8.99 -25.75
CA GLN A 59 -19.01 8.19 -26.95
C GLN A 59 -20.27 7.91 -27.79
N GLY A 60 -21.45 8.37 -27.37
CA GLY A 60 -22.71 8.11 -28.06
C GLY A 60 -23.18 6.65 -27.97
N LEU A 61 -22.68 5.91 -26.98
CA LEU A 61 -23.06 4.51 -26.77
C LEU A 61 -24.36 4.39 -25.97
N PRO A 62 -25.17 3.33 -26.20
CA PRO A 62 -26.37 3.08 -25.41
C PRO A 62 -26.06 2.97 -23.91
N LEU A 63 -26.90 3.60 -23.08
CA LEU A 63 -26.77 3.57 -21.62
C LEU A 63 -27.43 2.33 -20.99
N GLU A 64 -27.27 1.19 -21.66
CA GLU A 64 -27.78 -0.10 -21.19
C GLU A 64 -26.72 -0.80 -20.33
N PRO A 65 -27.10 -1.48 -19.22
CA PRO A 65 -26.14 -2.17 -18.36
C PRO A 65 -25.22 -3.15 -19.11
N SER A 66 -25.75 -3.87 -20.10
CA SER A 66 -24.98 -4.83 -20.92
C SER A 66 -23.92 -4.15 -21.79
N VAL A 67 -24.14 -2.91 -22.24
CA VAL A 67 -23.18 -2.14 -23.04
C VAL A 67 -22.18 -1.43 -22.13
N ILE A 68 -22.65 -0.82 -21.04
CA ILE A 68 -21.82 -0.07 -20.10
C ILE A 68 -20.79 -0.99 -19.43
N LEU A 69 -21.25 -2.17 -18.98
CA LEU A 69 -20.44 -3.11 -18.21
C LEU A 69 -19.77 -4.19 -19.05
N ASP A 70 -19.95 -4.17 -20.37
CA ASP A 70 -19.20 -5.01 -21.29
C ASP A 70 -17.70 -4.84 -21.06
N GLN A 71 -16.96 -5.94 -21.11
CA GLN A 71 -15.53 -5.93 -20.84
C GLN A 71 -14.78 -5.00 -21.81
N ASN A 72 -15.13 -5.00 -23.10
CA ASN A 72 -14.45 -4.15 -24.08
C ASN A 72 -14.75 -2.67 -23.82
N THR A 73 -15.98 -2.33 -23.43
CA THR A 73 -16.35 -0.96 -23.04
C THR A 73 -15.56 -0.51 -21.83
N VAL A 74 -15.46 -1.34 -20.78
CA VAL A 74 -14.69 -1.03 -19.57
C VAL A 74 -13.19 -0.91 -19.88
N GLU A 75 -12.63 -1.80 -20.69
CA GLU A 75 -11.22 -1.75 -21.07
C GLU A 75 -10.88 -0.51 -21.91
N ARG A 76 -11.74 -0.18 -22.88
CA ARG A 76 -11.60 1.03 -23.69
C ARG A 76 -11.75 2.29 -22.85
N PHE A 77 -12.67 2.32 -21.88
CA PHE A 77 -12.77 3.40 -20.91
C PHE A 77 -11.48 3.56 -20.10
N ILE A 78 -10.92 2.48 -19.58
CA ILE A 78 -9.67 2.54 -18.81
C ILE A 78 -8.50 3.03 -19.68
N LEU A 79 -8.42 2.61 -20.94
CA LEU A 79 -7.33 2.98 -21.85
C LEU A 79 -7.45 4.44 -22.36
N VAL A 80 -8.67 4.88 -22.66
CA VAL A 80 -8.93 6.15 -23.37
C VAL A 80 -9.57 7.20 -22.45
N GLY A 81 -10.58 6.83 -21.67
CA GLY A 81 -11.35 7.72 -20.81
C GLY A 81 -10.73 8.04 -19.44
N CYS A 82 -9.62 7.37 -19.07
CA CYS A 82 -8.89 7.60 -17.81
C CYS A 82 -7.46 8.11 -18.03
N ARG A 83 -7.18 8.79 -19.16
CA ARG A 83 -5.83 9.31 -19.47
C ARG A 83 -5.38 10.44 -18.54
N ASP A 84 -6.33 11.18 -18.01
CA ASP A 84 -6.15 12.23 -17.01
C ASP A 84 -5.81 11.68 -15.60
N MET A 85 -5.99 10.37 -15.38
CA MET A 85 -5.77 9.74 -14.08
C MET A 85 -4.33 9.27 -13.90
N ALA A 86 -3.78 9.46 -12.70
CA ALA A 86 -2.54 8.81 -12.29
C ALA A 86 -2.62 7.28 -12.46
N ALA A 87 -1.51 6.64 -12.82
CA ALA A 87 -1.47 5.21 -13.15
C ALA A 87 -2.07 4.30 -12.06
N ASN A 88 -1.82 4.59 -10.78
CA ASN A 88 -2.39 3.85 -9.64
C ASN A 88 -3.90 4.06 -9.49
N SER A 89 -4.38 5.28 -9.72
CA SER A 89 -5.82 5.60 -9.68
C SER A 89 -6.55 4.90 -10.82
N ARG A 90 -5.97 4.87 -12.03
CA ARG A 90 -6.50 4.13 -13.18
C ARG A 90 -6.57 2.62 -12.90
N ARG A 91 -5.53 2.03 -12.29
CA ARG A 91 -5.52 0.61 -11.89
C ARG A 91 -6.60 0.32 -10.85
N THR A 92 -6.79 1.21 -9.88
CA THR A 92 -7.81 1.08 -8.84
C THR A 92 -9.22 1.16 -9.42
N CYS A 93 -9.49 2.17 -10.26
CA CYS A 93 -10.74 2.33 -11.01
C CYS A 93 -11.05 1.09 -11.86
N SER A 94 -10.05 0.60 -12.61
CA SER A 94 -10.17 -0.63 -13.39
C SER A 94 -10.54 -1.82 -12.52
N SER A 95 -9.88 -2.02 -11.36
CA SER A 95 -10.21 -3.11 -10.44
C SER A 95 -11.64 -3.00 -9.89
N GLN A 96 -12.11 -1.80 -9.56
CA GLN A 96 -13.44 -1.56 -9.00
C GLN A 96 -14.53 -1.82 -10.05
N LEU A 97 -14.41 -1.24 -11.24
CA LEU A 97 -15.36 -1.44 -12.35
C LEU A 97 -15.39 -2.89 -12.81
N ARG A 98 -14.23 -3.55 -12.89
CA ARG A 98 -14.16 -4.98 -13.24
C ARG A 98 -14.88 -5.85 -12.23
N ARG A 99 -14.71 -5.62 -10.94
CA ARG A 99 -15.42 -6.39 -9.90
C ARG A 99 -16.92 -6.14 -9.90
N ALA A 100 -17.34 -4.90 -10.17
CA ALA A 100 -18.76 -4.57 -10.34
C ALA A 100 -19.36 -5.27 -11.57
N SER A 101 -18.67 -5.21 -12.71
CA SER A 101 -19.06 -5.91 -13.95
C SER A 101 -19.14 -7.43 -13.74
N GLU A 102 -18.14 -8.06 -13.11
CA GLU A 102 -18.16 -9.50 -12.83
C GLU A 102 -19.33 -9.93 -11.94
N ALA A 103 -19.61 -9.16 -10.89
CA ALA A 103 -20.71 -9.47 -9.98
C ALA A 103 -22.06 -9.37 -10.70
N LEU A 104 -22.20 -8.41 -11.61
CA LEU A 104 -23.44 -8.16 -12.36
C LEU A 104 -23.64 -9.12 -13.54
N LEU A 105 -22.58 -9.45 -14.29
CA LEU A 105 -22.64 -10.38 -15.41
C LEU A 105 -22.89 -11.82 -14.94
N LEU A 106 -22.37 -12.21 -13.77
CA LEU A 106 -22.63 -13.52 -13.18
C LEU A 106 -24.09 -13.64 -12.72
N ASP A 107 -24.63 -12.61 -12.06
CA ASP A 107 -25.98 -12.59 -11.49
C ASP A 107 -27.09 -12.42 -12.55
N GLN A 108 -26.85 -11.59 -13.57
CA GLN A 108 -27.87 -11.26 -14.58
C GLN A 108 -27.81 -12.13 -15.84
N LEU A 109 -26.63 -12.65 -16.22
CA LEU A 109 -26.44 -13.31 -17.52
C LEU A 109 -25.86 -14.74 -17.42
N GLY A 110 -25.49 -15.21 -16.23
CA GLY A 110 -24.92 -16.56 -16.04
C GLY A 110 -23.58 -16.79 -16.75
N GLN A 111 -22.88 -15.72 -17.16
CA GLN A 111 -21.63 -15.82 -17.90
C GLN A 111 -20.43 -15.81 -16.95
N HIS A 112 -19.47 -16.72 -17.17
CA HIS A 112 -18.22 -16.71 -16.44
C HIS A 112 -17.28 -15.64 -17.01
N PRO A 113 -16.75 -14.73 -16.17
CA PRO A 113 -15.77 -13.76 -16.63
C PRO A 113 -14.49 -14.47 -17.11
N PRO A 114 -13.85 -14.00 -18.20
CA PRO A 114 -12.70 -14.68 -18.77
C PRO A 114 -11.51 -14.75 -17.80
N ILE A 115 -10.72 -15.82 -17.93
CA ILE A 115 -9.52 -16.07 -17.13
C ILE A 115 -8.50 -14.95 -17.39
N ARG A 116 -8.00 -14.35 -16.31
CA ARG A 116 -7.16 -13.16 -16.38
C ARG A 116 -5.67 -13.48 -16.35
N LEU A 117 -4.92 -12.82 -17.24
CA LEU A 117 -3.48 -12.61 -17.10
C LEU A 117 -3.23 -11.35 -16.27
N LYS A 118 -2.67 -11.49 -15.05
CA LYS A 118 -2.29 -10.35 -14.21
C LYS A 118 -0.92 -9.85 -14.64
N ALA A 119 -0.84 -8.62 -15.15
CA ALA A 119 0.43 -7.89 -15.21
C ALA A 119 0.86 -7.54 -13.78
N THR A 120 1.88 -8.25 -13.26
CA THR A 120 2.50 -7.98 -11.97
C THR A 120 3.14 -6.60 -11.99
N ALA A 121 2.75 -5.71 -11.07
CA ALA A 121 3.43 -4.43 -10.93
C ALA A 121 4.90 -4.67 -10.56
N ALA A 122 5.82 -3.95 -11.22
CA ALA A 122 7.23 -4.02 -10.90
C ALA A 122 7.44 -3.80 -9.39
N PRO A 123 8.25 -4.63 -8.73
CA PRO A 123 8.51 -4.49 -7.31
C PRO A 123 9.32 -3.21 -7.03
N VAL A 124 9.12 -2.61 -5.86
CA VAL A 124 9.86 -1.41 -5.45
C VAL A 124 11.28 -1.86 -5.08
N ALA A 125 12.31 -1.26 -5.68
CA ALA A 125 13.69 -1.61 -5.37
C ALA A 125 14.09 -1.21 -3.94
N PRO A 126 14.90 -2.01 -3.23
CA PRO A 126 15.41 -1.64 -1.91
C PRO A 126 16.26 -0.35 -1.97
N TYR A 127 16.48 0.26 -0.82
CA TYR A 127 17.45 1.34 -0.69
C TYR A 127 18.88 0.80 -0.78
N PRO A 128 19.77 1.39 -1.59
CA PRO A 128 21.20 1.11 -1.50
C PRO A 128 21.78 1.62 -0.17
N PRO A 129 22.91 1.07 0.30
CA PRO A 129 23.52 1.46 1.57
C PRO A 129 23.79 2.96 1.72
N ALA A 130 24.18 3.64 0.64
CA ALA A 130 24.41 5.08 0.64
C ALA A 130 23.12 5.89 0.91
N GLU A 131 21.99 5.48 0.34
CA GLU A 131 20.70 6.12 0.63
C GLU A 131 20.26 5.84 2.08
N ILE A 132 20.50 4.63 2.62
CA ILE A 132 20.24 4.31 4.04
C ILE A 132 21.02 5.25 4.97
N ALA A 133 22.32 5.43 4.72
CA ALA A 133 23.15 6.34 5.51
C ALA A 133 22.66 7.79 5.39
N TYR A 134 22.32 8.24 4.17
CA TYR A 134 21.76 9.56 3.94
C TYR A 134 20.47 9.79 4.74
N TRP A 135 19.54 8.83 4.72
CA TRP A 135 18.28 8.95 5.44
C TRP A 135 18.46 8.97 6.95
N LEU A 136 19.43 8.22 7.47
CA LEU A 136 19.77 8.22 8.88
C LEU A 136 20.34 9.58 9.32
N ILE A 137 21.26 10.16 8.54
CA ILE A 137 21.81 11.51 8.76
C ILE A 137 20.70 12.56 8.67
N TRP A 138 19.83 12.45 7.67
CA TRP A 138 18.69 13.35 7.51
C TRP A 138 17.78 13.30 8.75
N ALA A 139 17.40 12.11 9.21
CA ALA A 139 16.53 11.95 10.37
C ALA A 139 17.09 12.65 11.62
N GLN A 140 18.40 12.53 11.84
CA GLN A 140 19.10 13.16 12.97
C GLN A 140 19.36 14.66 12.80
N SER A 141 19.31 15.20 11.57
CA SER A 141 19.56 16.63 11.30
C SER A 141 18.31 17.50 11.35
N LEU A 142 17.13 16.93 11.60
CA LEU A 142 15.90 17.73 11.73
C LEU A 142 15.99 18.70 12.91
N PRO A 143 15.43 19.92 12.80
CA PRO A 143 15.72 21.02 13.71
C PRO A 143 15.18 20.78 15.12
N THR A 144 13.98 20.22 15.27
CA THR A 144 13.36 20.03 16.58
C THR A 144 13.48 18.58 17.08
N PRO A 145 13.58 18.35 18.41
CA PRO A 145 13.62 17.00 18.97
C PRO A 145 12.43 16.14 18.56
N ALA A 146 11.22 16.70 18.52
CA ALA A 146 10.02 15.98 18.10
C ALA A 146 10.05 15.56 16.63
N GLN A 147 10.66 16.37 15.76
CA GLN A 147 10.82 16.03 14.34
C GLN A 147 11.87 14.94 14.15
N ARG A 148 13.04 15.05 14.81
CA ARG A 148 14.08 14.02 14.79
C ARG A 148 13.54 12.68 15.25
N ARG A 149 12.86 12.66 16.40
CA ARG A 149 12.23 11.44 16.92
C ARG A 149 11.28 10.80 15.92
N ASN A 150 10.38 11.59 15.32
CA ASN A 150 9.45 11.06 14.33
C ASN A 150 10.17 10.48 13.10
N ALA A 151 11.23 11.12 12.61
CA ALA A 151 12.02 10.60 11.50
C ALA A 151 12.79 9.33 11.87
N CYS A 152 13.51 9.33 13.01
CA CYS A 152 14.26 8.20 13.52
C CYS A 152 13.34 7.00 13.74
N LEU A 153 12.18 7.18 14.37
CA LEU A 153 11.20 6.11 14.57
C LEU A 153 10.62 5.60 13.25
N LEU A 154 10.25 6.49 12.33
CA LEU A 154 9.77 6.09 11.00
C LEU A 154 10.82 5.22 10.28
N PHE A 155 12.09 5.61 10.39
CA PHE A 155 13.21 4.92 9.79
C PHE A 155 13.47 3.58 10.48
N CYS A 156 13.73 3.55 11.79
CA CYS A 156 14.01 2.33 12.57
C CYS A 156 12.86 1.31 12.52
N LEU A 157 11.61 1.75 12.62
CA LEU A 157 10.45 0.86 12.50
C LEU A 157 10.30 0.33 11.06
N GLY A 158 10.69 1.11 10.05
CA GLY A 158 10.68 0.74 8.64
C GLY A 158 11.82 -0.21 8.25
N VAL A 159 13.07 0.23 8.33
CA VAL A 159 14.26 -0.55 7.91
C VAL A 159 14.75 -1.52 8.98
N GLY A 160 14.56 -1.21 10.27
CA GLY A 160 15.00 -2.09 11.36
C GLY A 160 13.98 -3.17 11.71
N CYS A 161 12.69 -2.85 11.64
CA CYS A 161 11.61 -3.79 12.00
C CYS A 161 10.74 -4.20 10.79
N GLY A 162 10.98 -3.65 9.61
CA GLY A 162 10.19 -4.00 8.43
C GLY A 162 8.73 -3.62 8.52
N LEU A 163 8.29 -2.74 9.42
CA LEU A 163 6.86 -2.49 9.62
C LEU A 163 6.22 -1.82 8.41
N ALA A 164 5.05 -2.32 8.01
CA ALA A 164 4.22 -1.63 7.05
C ALA A 164 3.56 -0.40 7.72
N VAL A 165 3.15 0.59 6.93
CA VAL A 165 2.46 1.79 7.46
C VAL A 165 1.25 1.40 8.30
N GLU A 166 0.50 0.37 7.88
CA GLU A 166 -0.67 -0.14 8.60
C GLU A 166 -0.38 -0.66 10.01
N ASP A 167 0.86 -1.08 10.29
CA ASP A 167 1.28 -1.52 11.62
C ASP A 167 1.95 -0.35 12.38
N LEU A 168 2.86 0.36 11.72
CA LEU A 168 3.70 1.40 12.30
C LEU A 168 2.90 2.51 12.99
N VAL A 169 1.76 2.89 12.40
CA VAL A 169 0.96 4.04 12.85
C VAL A 169 0.25 3.82 14.19
N TYR A 170 0.16 2.55 14.62
CA TYR A 170 -0.47 2.13 15.87
C TYR A 170 0.54 1.78 16.97
N VAL A 171 1.84 1.72 16.65
CA VAL A 171 2.89 1.45 17.65
C VAL A 171 2.87 2.54 18.71
N ARG A 172 2.85 2.15 19.98
CA ARG A 172 2.93 3.05 21.14
C ARG A 172 4.27 2.93 21.84
N GLY A 173 4.58 3.87 22.74
CA GLY A 173 5.80 3.81 23.56
C GLY A 173 5.97 2.47 24.27
N ARG A 174 4.89 1.94 24.87
CA ARG A 174 4.89 0.63 25.57
C ARG A 174 5.16 -0.59 24.67
N ASP A 175 5.06 -0.42 23.36
CA ASP A 175 5.23 -1.51 22.40
C ASP A 175 6.68 -1.67 21.97
N ILE A 176 7.54 -0.68 22.26
CA ILE A 176 8.97 -0.70 21.97
C ILE A 176 9.71 -0.98 23.27
N LEU A 177 10.34 -2.15 23.36
CA LEU A 177 10.89 -2.67 24.61
C LEU A 177 12.30 -3.22 24.39
N ALA A 178 13.16 -3.08 25.40
CA ALA A 178 14.34 -3.91 25.50
C ALA A 178 13.90 -5.32 25.94
N GLY A 179 14.15 -6.32 25.10
CA GLY A 179 13.88 -7.72 25.40
C GLY A 179 14.82 -8.29 26.47
N PRO A 180 14.57 -9.53 26.94
CA PRO A 180 15.37 -10.16 28.00
C PRO A 180 16.87 -10.27 27.68
N THR A 181 17.23 -10.29 26.40
CA THR A 181 18.62 -10.37 25.92
C THR A 181 19.16 -9.02 25.46
N GLY A 182 18.54 -7.90 25.85
CA GLY A 182 18.91 -6.53 25.45
C GLY A 182 18.49 -6.13 24.03
N ARG A 183 17.93 -7.05 23.24
CA ARG A 183 17.48 -6.81 21.86
C ARG A 183 16.26 -5.89 21.82
N ALA A 184 16.19 -4.99 20.86
CA ALA A 184 15.02 -4.13 20.72
C ALA A 184 13.85 -4.91 20.10
N LEU A 185 12.72 -4.97 20.82
CA LEU A 185 11.51 -5.66 20.43
C LEU A 185 10.39 -4.66 20.15
N VAL A 186 9.65 -4.87 19.06
CA VAL A 186 8.45 -4.09 18.74
C VAL A 186 7.23 -5.00 18.71
N LYS A 187 6.27 -4.72 19.58
CA LYS A 187 4.96 -5.40 19.61
C LYS A 187 4.04 -4.76 18.57
N VAL A 188 3.57 -5.56 17.63
CA VAL A 188 2.59 -5.15 16.64
C VAL A 188 1.24 -5.75 17.01
N HIS A 189 0.23 -4.88 17.05
CA HIS A 189 -1.16 -5.25 17.36
C HIS A 189 -2.03 -5.23 16.09
N GLY A 190 -3.30 -5.59 16.24
CA GLY A 190 -4.28 -5.49 15.15
C GLY A 190 -4.45 -6.80 14.38
N ARG A 191 -4.56 -6.72 13.05
CA ARG A 191 -4.97 -7.86 12.20
C ARG A 191 -3.99 -9.04 12.22
N ARG A 192 -2.69 -8.76 12.40
CA ARG A 192 -1.63 -9.77 12.35
C ARG A 192 -0.65 -9.55 13.52
N PRO A 193 -1.09 -9.86 14.76
CA PRO A 193 -0.31 -9.57 15.95
C PRO A 193 0.97 -10.40 15.98
N ARG A 194 2.08 -9.74 16.32
CA ARG A 194 3.42 -10.36 16.34
C ARG A 194 4.41 -9.48 17.08
N THR A 195 5.48 -10.08 17.55
CA THR A 195 6.65 -9.35 18.05
C THR A 195 7.76 -9.43 17.01
N VAL A 196 8.30 -8.27 16.65
CA VAL A 196 9.41 -8.16 15.71
C VAL A 196 10.68 -7.80 16.47
N VAL A 197 11.77 -8.49 16.16
CA VAL A 197 13.11 -8.14 16.65
C VAL A 197 13.70 -7.11 15.69
N CYS A 198 14.10 -5.95 16.21
CA CYS A 198 14.76 -4.93 15.40
C CYS A 198 16.14 -5.44 14.95
N ARG A 199 16.57 -5.05 13.75
CA ARG A 199 17.91 -5.37 13.26
C ARG A 199 18.96 -4.63 14.09
N TYR A 200 20.03 -5.33 14.44
CA TYR A 200 21.12 -4.87 15.32
C TYR A 200 21.57 -3.43 15.08
N ALA A 201 21.82 -3.07 13.81
CA ALA A 201 22.30 -1.74 13.41
C ALA A 201 21.38 -0.57 13.83
N TYR A 202 20.12 -0.84 14.19
CA TYR A 202 19.13 0.17 14.54
C TYR A 202 18.55 -0.02 15.95
N GLU A 203 19.00 -1.02 16.72
CA GLU A 203 18.45 -1.32 18.05
C GLU A 203 18.70 -0.17 19.04
N GLU A 204 19.94 0.31 19.11
CA GLU A 204 20.34 1.39 20.02
C GLU A 204 19.55 2.67 19.75
N LEU A 205 19.49 3.10 18.49
CA LEU A 205 18.75 4.30 18.10
C LEU A 205 17.24 4.15 18.37
N LEU A 206 16.67 2.98 18.10
CA LEU A 206 15.24 2.73 18.35
C LEU A 206 14.92 2.83 19.84
N LEU A 207 15.72 2.23 20.70
CA LEU A 207 15.51 2.25 22.15
C LEU A 207 15.76 3.65 22.73
N ALA A 208 16.78 4.36 22.28
CA ALA A 208 17.07 5.73 22.69
C ALA A 208 15.90 6.67 22.40
N GLU A 209 15.34 6.60 21.19
CA GLU A 209 14.19 7.44 20.83
C GLU A 209 12.90 7.01 21.56
N ALA A 210 12.71 5.71 21.77
CA ALA A 210 11.56 5.16 22.48
C ALA A 210 11.52 5.55 23.96
N ALA A 211 12.66 5.72 24.62
CA ALA A 211 12.75 6.12 26.02
C ALA A 211 12.09 7.48 26.31
N HIS A 212 11.91 8.32 25.29
CA HIS A 212 11.27 9.62 25.41
C HIS A 212 9.78 9.63 25.04
N ILE A 213 9.18 8.46 24.80
CA ILE A 213 7.78 8.32 24.39
C ILE A 213 6.97 7.84 25.60
N PRO A 214 5.95 8.58 26.06
CA PRO A 214 5.03 8.08 27.07
C PRO A 214 4.45 6.73 26.66
N ALA A 215 4.29 5.81 27.62
CA ALA A 215 3.85 4.43 27.36
C ALA A 215 2.56 4.34 26.50
N ASP A 216 1.68 5.31 26.65
CA ASP A 216 0.34 5.31 26.06
C ASP A 216 0.26 6.16 24.79
N ALA A 217 1.29 6.96 24.53
CA ALA A 217 1.39 7.79 23.36
C ALA A 217 1.81 6.96 22.14
N TYR A 218 1.29 7.33 20.97
CA TYR A 218 1.76 6.77 19.71
C TYR A 218 3.19 7.19 19.44
N ALA A 219 4.01 6.24 18.98
CA ALA A 219 5.43 6.46 18.73
C ALA A 219 5.63 7.43 17.55
N PHE A 220 4.87 7.27 16.47
CA PHE A 220 4.91 8.14 15.30
C PHE A 220 3.75 9.15 15.31
N ARG A 221 4.08 10.43 15.17
CA ARG A 221 3.17 11.58 15.13
C ARG A 221 2.12 11.53 16.24
N PRO A 222 2.48 11.57 17.52
CA PRO A 222 1.54 11.40 18.65
C PRO A 222 0.30 12.31 18.55
N ASP A 223 0.46 13.54 18.06
CA ASP A 223 -0.61 14.55 17.98
C ASP A 223 -1.60 14.34 16.81
N TRP A 224 -1.36 13.35 15.94
CA TRP A 224 -2.23 13.10 14.80
C TRP A 224 -3.46 12.28 15.21
N GLN A 225 -4.65 12.83 14.96
CA GLN A 225 -5.92 12.24 15.39
C GLN A 225 -6.44 11.15 14.43
N ASP A 226 -6.32 11.34 13.12
CA ASP A 226 -6.79 10.34 12.14
C ASP A 226 -5.76 9.24 11.89
N ARG A 227 -5.83 8.18 12.69
CA ARG A 227 -4.98 6.98 12.54
C ARG A 227 -5.40 6.06 11.39
N THR A 228 -6.55 6.29 10.77
CA THR A 228 -7.06 5.46 9.67
C THR A 228 -6.52 5.87 8.31
N SER A 229 -5.95 7.08 8.21
CA SER A 229 -5.32 7.57 6.99
C SER A 229 -4.11 6.72 6.59
N LYS A 230 -4.18 6.14 5.38
CA LYS A 230 -3.06 5.45 4.73
C LYS A 230 -1.89 6.38 4.36
N HIS A 231 -2.10 7.69 4.45
CA HIS A 231 -1.18 8.72 4.02
C HIS A 231 -0.47 9.43 5.18
N ILE A 232 -0.73 9.06 6.44
CA ILE A 232 -0.14 9.71 7.63
C ILE A 232 1.39 9.85 7.57
N ALA A 233 2.11 8.87 7.00
CA ALA A 233 3.55 8.94 6.82
C ALA A 233 3.95 9.83 5.63
N SER A 234 3.31 9.67 4.47
CA SER A 234 3.60 10.47 3.27
C SER A 234 3.27 11.95 3.47
N ASP A 235 2.16 12.26 4.12
CA ASP A 235 1.71 13.63 4.41
C ASP A 235 2.64 14.34 5.39
N TRP A 236 3.26 13.57 6.29
CA TRP A 236 4.26 14.12 7.19
C TRP A 236 5.57 14.40 6.47
N LEU A 237 6.04 13.45 5.65
CA LEU A 237 7.25 13.62 4.84
C LEU A 237 7.12 14.77 3.83
N ALA A 238 5.92 15.01 3.30
CA ALA A 238 5.64 16.12 2.39
C ALA A 238 5.92 17.51 3.00
N LYS A 239 6.00 17.64 4.34
CA LYS A 239 6.34 18.90 5.02
C LYS A 239 7.82 19.29 4.89
N TYR A 240 8.65 18.42 4.33
CA TYR A 240 10.09 18.60 4.25
C TYR A 240 10.56 18.68 2.79
N PRO A 241 10.26 19.77 2.07
CA PRO A 241 10.53 19.88 0.63
C PRO A 241 12.03 19.83 0.29
N ARG A 242 12.91 20.17 1.25
CA ARG A 242 14.38 20.04 1.08
C ARG A 242 14.84 18.59 0.90
N ILE A 243 14.01 17.60 1.23
CA ILE A 243 14.26 16.18 0.95
C ILE A 243 14.35 15.92 -0.56
N ILE A 244 13.45 16.55 -1.32
CA ILE A 244 13.30 16.32 -2.77
C ILE A 244 14.52 16.85 -3.53
N GLY A 245 15.19 17.90 -3.02
CA GLY A 245 16.29 18.56 -3.72
C GLY A 245 17.69 17.95 -3.53
N ARG A 246 17.90 17.00 -2.61
CA ARG A 246 19.25 16.51 -2.24
C ARG A 246 19.51 15.03 -2.49
N CYS A 247 18.48 14.24 -2.80
CA CYS A 247 18.60 12.81 -3.04
C CYS A 247 17.93 12.46 -4.37
N ASP A 248 18.41 13.00 -5.50
CA ASP A 248 17.90 12.77 -6.86
C ASP A 248 16.36 12.80 -7.00
N GLY A 249 15.66 13.65 -6.25
CA GLY A 249 14.19 13.68 -6.25
C GLY A 249 13.49 12.56 -5.49
N ALA A 250 14.22 11.61 -4.90
CA ALA A 250 13.68 10.49 -4.14
C ALA A 250 13.21 10.93 -2.75
N VAL A 251 11.91 10.79 -2.51
CA VAL A 251 11.31 10.95 -1.17
C VAL A 251 11.51 9.66 -0.38
N LEU A 252 11.75 9.77 0.92
CA LEU A 252 11.73 8.62 1.83
C LEU A 252 10.38 7.87 1.71
N GLN A 253 10.40 6.57 1.49
CA GLN A 253 9.19 5.76 1.30
C GLN A 253 9.18 4.62 2.32
N THR A 254 8.13 4.57 3.14
CA THR A 254 7.90 3.48 4.10
C THR A 254 7.84 2.11 3.43
N GLN A 255 7.22 2.02 2.26
CA GLN A 255 7.17 0.79 1.47
C GLN A 255 8.56 0.37 0.97
N ARG A 256 9.44 1.33 0.65
CA ARG A 256 10.83 1.07 0.22
C ARG A 256 11.68 0.64 1.41
N LEU A 257 11.53 1.29 2.59
CA LEU A 257 12.16 0.86 3.85
C LEU A 257 11.83 -0.60 4.22
N ARG A 258 10.54 -0.96 4.17
CA ARG A 258 10.10 -2.35 4.40
C ARG A 258 10.66 -3.30 3.35
N THR A 259 10.80 -2.85 2.10
CA THR A 259 11.39 -3.67 1.04
C THR A 259 12.87 -3.90 1.27
N THR A 260 13.62 -2.87 1.68
CA THR A 260 15.02 -3.00 2.11
C THR A 260 15.16 -4.07 3.19
N TRP A 261 14.36 -3.99 4.25
CA TRP A 261 14.39 -4.98 5.33
C TRP A 261 14.10 -6.40 4.84
N LEU A 262 13.09 -6.60 3.98
CA LEU A 262 12.77 -7.92 3.42
C LEU A 262 13.91 -8.49 2.57
N VAL A 263 14.48 -7.68 1.69
CA VAL A 263 15.59 -8.09 0.81
C VAL A 263 16.84 -8.40 1.63
N GLU A 264 17.16 -7.59 2.64
CA GLU A 264 18.29 -7.85 3.55
C GLU A 264 18.13 -9.18 4.29
N LEU A 265 16.93 -9.51 4.78
CA LEU A 265 16.69 -10.80 5.44
C LEU A 265 16.81 -11.99 4.49
N LEU A 266 16.34 -11.83 3.25
CA LEU A 266 16.43 -12.87 2.23
C LEU A 266 17.90 -13.11 1.83
N ASN A 267 18.67 -12.05 1.57
CA ASN A 267 20.10 -12.13 1.27
C ASN A 267 20.92 -12.67 2.45
N ALA A 268 20.47 -12.46 3.70
CA ALA A 268 21.10 -13.02 4.89
C ALA A 268 20.74 -14.51 5.14
N GLY A 269 20.00 -15.16 4.24
CA GLY A 269 19.64 -16.57 4.35
C GLY A 269 18.69 -16.89 5.52
N ILE A 270 17.96 -15.90 6.03
CA ILE A 270 17.04 -16.12 7.15
C ILE A 270 15.91 -17.08 6.72
N PRO A 271 15.58 -18.12 7.51
CA PRO A 271 14.57 -19.08 7.12
C PRO A 271 13.23 -18.42 6.74
N LEU A 272 12.65 -18.81 5.60
CA LEU A 272 11.47 -18.13 5.04
C LEU A 272 10.28 -18.09 6.01
N LYS A 273 10.07 -19.14 6.81
CA LYS A 273 9.01 -19.16 7.85
C LYS A 273 9.24 -18.09 8.93
N VAL A 274 10.50 -17.80 9.28
CA VAL A 274 10.86 -16.73 10.22
C VAL A 274 10.56 -15.37 9.60
N ILE A 275 10.94 -15.16 8.33
CA ILE A 275 10.64 -13.92 7.59
C ILE A 275 9.13 -13.70 7.49
N LEU A 276 8.35 -14.72 7.11
CA LEU A 276 6.88 -14.62 7.02
C LEU A 276 6.26 -14.24 8.36
N LYS A 277 6.67 -14.91 9.45
CA LYS A 277 6.18 -14.62 10.79
C LYS A 277 6.51 -13.19 11.23
N ALA A 278 7.75 -12.75 11.06
CA ALA A 278 8.19 -11.41 11.47
C ALA A 278 7.56 -10.30 10.60
N SER A 279 7.46 -10.53 9.28
CA SER A 279 6.88 -9.58 8.33
C SER A 279 5.36 -9.47 8.41
N GLY A 280 4.68 -10.50 8.93
CA GLY A 280 3.22 -10.59 8.89
C GLY A 280 2.67 -10.94 7.49
N LEU A 281 3.51 -11.44 6.58
CA LEU A 281 3.06 -11.94 5.28
C LEU A 281 2.47 -13.35 5.42
N ALA A 282 1.32 -13.59 4.78
CA ALA A 282 0.62 -14.86 4.88
C ALA A 282 1.15 -15.94 3.92
N THR A 283 1.82 -15.55 2.83
CA THR A 283 2.20 -16.48 1.75
C THR A 283 3.60 -16.18 1.23
N LEU A 284 4.31 -17.23 0.78
CA LEU A 284 5.58 -17.11 0.08
C LEU A 284 5.45 -16.37 -1.26
N HIS A 285 4.29 -16.45 -1.91
CA HIS A 285 4.02 -15.70 -3.14
C HIS A 285 4.15 -14.18 -2.93
N SER A 286 3.94 -13.67 -1.72
CA SER A 286 4.18 -12.26 -1.40
C SER A 286 5.67 -11.88 -1.42
N LEU A 287 6.57 -12.86 -1.28
CA LEU A 287 8.02 -12.67 -1.31
C LEU A 287 8.62 -12.83 -2.72
N SER A 288 7.97 -13.58 -3.62
CA SER A 288 8.53 -13.89 -4.96
C SER A 288 8.90 -12.66 -5.77
N ARG A 289 8.14 -11.57 -5.61
CA ARG A 289 8.41 -10.29 -6.26
C ARG A 289 9.75 -9.67 -5.87
N TYR A 290 10.38 -10.07 -4.78
CA TYR A 290 11.65 -9.52 -4.32
C TYR A 290 12.86 -10.35 -4.77
N LEU A 291 12.65 -11.51 -5.40
CA LEU A 291 13.73 -12.38 -5.88
C LEU A 291 14.66 -11.67 -6.85
N ILE A 292 14.13 -10.73 -7.64
CA ILE A 292 14.91 -9.94 -8.60
C ILE A 292 15.93 -8.99 -7.96
N PHE A 293 15.89 -8.80 -6.63
CA PHE A 293 16.82 -7.95 -5.89
C PHE A 293 17.78 -8.75 -5.02
N LEU A 294 17.74 -10.08 -5.09
CA LEU A 294 18.67 -10.91 -4.35
C LEU A 294 20.02 -10.92 -5.04
N HIS A 295 21.07 -11.10 -4.26
CA HIS A 295 22.42 -11.26 -4.81
C HIS A 295 22.51 -12.60 -5.54
N ASP A 296 23.21 -12.59 -6.67
CA ASP A 296 23.59 -13.84 -7.33
C ASP A 296 24.54 -14.62 -6.43
N VAL A 297 24.32 -15.93 -6.33
CA VAL A 297 25.20 -16.83 -5.61
C VAL A 297 26.26 -17.34 -6.59
N PRO A 298 27.57 -17.18 -6.31
CA PRO A 298 28.63 -17.73 -7.15
C PRO A 298 28.42 -19.23 -7.39
N GLU A 299 28.73 -19.71 -8.60
CA GLU A 299 28.46 -21.11 -9.00
C GLU A 299 29.08 -22.14 -8.05
N ALA A 300 30.29 -21.87 -7.54
CA ALA A 300 30.95 -22.74 -6.57
C ALA A 300 30.16 -22.85 -5.25
N GLU A 301 29.69 -21.72 -4.72
CA GLU A 301 28.87 -21.69 -3.50
C GLU A 301 27.51 -22.35 -3.73
N ALA A 302 26.89 -22.12 -4.88
CA ALA A 302 25.63 -22.76 -5.26
C ALA A 302 25.79 -24.30 -5.34
N SER A 303 26.89 -24.78 -5.90
CA SER A 303 27.22 -26.20 -5.97
C SER A 303 27.36 -26.82 -4.57
N ASP A 304 28.08 -26.15 -3.66
CA ASP A 304 28.22 -26.63 -2.27
C ASP A 304 26.90 -26.66 -1.52
N LEU A 305 26.07 -25.63 -1.68
CA LEU A 305 24.72 -25.58 -1.08
C LEU A 305 23.82 -26.71 -1.59
N LEU A 306 23.86 -27.00 -2.90
CA LEU A 306 23.07 -28.08 -3.51
C LEU A 306 23.57 -29.47 -3.14
N ARG A 307 24.89 -29.63 -2.98
CA ARG A 307 25.50 -30.88 -2.52
C ARG A 307 25.07 -31.23 -1.10
N GLY A 308 24.85 -30.21 -0.27
CA GLY A 308 24.55 -30.36 1.14
C GLY A 308 25.78 -30.66 1.98
N ALA A 309 25.65 -30.54 3.31
CA ALA A 309 26.71 -30.93 4.23
C ALA A 309 26.79 -32.47 4.30
N ALA A 310 28.02 -33.01 4.36
CA ALA A 310 28.21 -34.40 4.73
C ALA A 310 27.69 -34.59 6.16
N ALA A 311 26.78 -35.56 6.34
CA ALA A 311 26.15 -35.88 7.62
C ALA A 311 27.14 -36.43 8.64
#